data_AF-A0A7K3ZKL3-F1
#
_entry.id   AF-A0A7K3ZKL3-F1
#
_cell.length_a   1.000
_cell.length_b   1.000
_cell.length_c   1.000
_cell.angle_alpha   90.00
_cell.angle_beta   90.00
_cell.angle_gamma   90.00
#
_symmetry.space_group_name_H-M   'P 1'
#
loop_
_entity.id
_entity.type
_entity.pdbx_description
1 polymer ?
#
loop_
_entity_poly.entity_id
_entity_poly.type
_entity_poly.pdbx_seq_one_letter_code
_entity_poly.pdbx_strand_id
1 'polypeptide(L)'
;IGKAIAAEGNNIYLRAKAAGLTAAKIIKRSNDAKELQLTAKQLDVVSNIIKQFEALPSEEDKFFEYCVKQYKDVPNFTLKNYGL
;
A
#
# COMPACT_ATOMS: atom_id res chain seq x y z
N ILE A 1 7.33 -10.62 -4.11
CA ILE A 1 5.94 -10.18 -3.82
C ILE A 1 5.09 -11.34 -3.30
N GLY A 2 4.92 -12.45 -4.04
CA GLY A 2 4.11 -13.60 -3.57
C GLY A 2 4.49 -14.13 -2.17
N LYS A 3 5.79 -14.23 -1.86
CA LYS A 3 6.25 -14.61 -0.50
C LYS A 3 5.78 -13.65 0.60
N ALA A 4 5.74 -12.34 0.33
CA ALA A 4 5.28 -11.33 1.30
C ALA A 4 3.77 -11.40 1.52
N ILE A 5 3.00 -11.67 0.45
CA ILE A 5 1.55 -11.92 0.55
C ILE A 5 1.28 -13.15 1.43
N ALA A 6 1.97 -14.26 1.15
CA ALA A 6 1.77 -15.52 1.88
C ALA A 6 2.14 -15.41 3.37
N ALA A 7 3.10 -14.55 3.73
CA ALA A 7 3.52 -14.35 5.12
C ALA A 7 2.43 -13.68 6.00
N GLU A 8 1.62 -12.80 5.43
CA GLU A 8 0.50 -12.14 6.11
C GLU A 8 -0.79 -13.00 6.12
N GLY A 9 -0.75 -14.16 5.45
CA GLY A 9 -1.77 -15.21 5.52
C GLY A 9 -3.17 -14.76 5.10
N ASN A 10 -4.13 -14.95 6.02
CA ASN A 10 -5.57 -14.77 5.78
C ASN A 10 -6.04 -13.31 5.90
N ASN A 11 -5.19 -12.40 6.39
CA ASN A 11 -5.57 -10.99 6.52
C ASN A 11 -5.48 -10.30 5.15
N ILE A 12 -6.63 -9.93 4.57
CA ILE A 12 -6.70 -9.40 3.22
C ILE A 12 -6.05 -8.02 3.08
N TYR A 13 -6.11 -7.21 4.13
CA TYR A 13 -5.50 -5.90 4.18
C TYR A 13 -3.98 -6.00 4.28
N LEU A 14 -3.48 -6.74 5.27
CA LEU A 14 -2.05 -6.87 5.54
C LEU A 14 -1.32 -7.49 4.36
N ARG A 15 -1.88 -8.54 3.75
CA ARG A 15 -1.26 -9.14 2.56
C ARG A 15 -1.18 -8.17 1.37
N ALA A 16 -2.18 -7.31 1.19
CA ALA A 16 -2.20 -6.31 0.12
C ALA A 16 -1.20 -5.17 0.42
N LYS A 17 -1.16 -4.68 1.67
CA LYS A 17 -0.17 -3.71 2.14
C LYS A 17 1.25 -4.24 1.96
N ALA A 18 1.52 -5.48 2.38
CA ALA A 18 2.80 -6.15 2.22
C ALA A 18 3.18 -6.31 0.74
N ALA A 19 2.23 -6.63 -0.13
CA ALA A 19 2.46 -6.70 -1.58
C ALA A 19 2.90 -5.34 -2.16
N GLY A 20 2.14 -4.28 -1.89
CA GLY A 20 2.41 -2.93 -2.37
C GLY A 20 3.76 -2.39 -1.87
N LEU A 21 4.02 -2.54 -0.57
CA LEU A 21 5.28 -2.12 0.03
C LEU A 21 6.47 -2.91 -0.53
N THR A 22 6.32 -4.22 -0.72
CA THR A 22 7.37 -5.07 -1.32
C THR A 22 7.64 -4.66 -2.77
N ALA A 23 6.60 -4.39 -3.56
CA ALA A 23 6.74 -3.92 -4.93
C ALA A 23 7.52 -2.60 -5.00
N ALA A 24 7.13 -1.61 -4.20
CA ALA A 24 7.80 -0.31 -4.16
C ALA A 24 9.27 -0.43 -3.72
N LYS A 25 9.57 -1.26 -2.72
CA LYS A 25 10.95 -1.54 -2.27
C LYS A 25 11.79 -2.26 -3.33
N ILE A 26 11.21 -3.16 -4.13
CA ILE A 26 11.91 -3.80 -5.26
C ILE A 26 12.30 -2.75 -6.29
N ILE A 27 11.38 -1.89 -6.70
CA ILE A 27 11.64 -0.83 -7.68
C ILE A 27 12.75 0.10 -7.19
N LYS A 28 12.67 0.55 -5.92
CA LYS A 28 13.70 1.41 -5.32
C LYS A 28 15.07 0.71 -5.32
N ARG A 29 15.12 -0.56 -4.90
CA ARG A 29 16.37 -1.33 -4.85
C ARG A 29 16.99 -1.51 -6.24
N SER A 30 16.20 -1.81 -7.27
CA SER A 30 16.72 -1.93 -8.64
C SER A 30 17.23 -0.60 -9.20
N ASN A 31 16.65 0.53 -8.78
CA ASN A 31 17.23 1.84 -9.06
C ASN A 31 18.56 2.08 -8.34
N ASP A 32 18.63 1.77 -7.05
CA ASP A 32 19.86 1.93 -6.26
C ASP A 32 20.99 1.02 -6.79
N ALA A 33 20.65 -0.17 -7.29
CA ALA A 33 21.55 -1.12 -7.93
C ALA A 33 21.91 -0.76 -9.39
N LYS A 34 21.33 0.31 -9.95
CA LYS A 34 21.48 0.74 -11.35
C LYS A 34 21.02 -0.29 -12.39
N GLU A 35 20.18 -1.25 -11.99
CA GLU A 35 19.54 -2.22 -12.89
C GLU A 35 18.34 -1.61 -13.62
N LEU A 36 17.69 -0.63 -13.00
CA LEU A 36 16.55 0.11 -13.55
C LEU A 36 16.73 1.61 -13.24
N GLN A 37 17.03 2.43 -14.24
CA GLN A 37 17.20 3.86 -14.00
C GLN A 37 15.85 4.57 -13.96
N LEU A 38 15.53 5.17 -12.81
CA LEU A 38 14.39 6.05 -12.64
C LEU A 38 14.81 7.51 -12.87
N THR A 39 13.89 8.30 -13.40
CA THR A 39 14.03 9.77 -13.33
C THR A 39 13.93 10.24 -11.87
N ALA A 40 14.46 11.44 -11.58
CA ALA A 40 14.37 12.03 -10.24
C ALA A 40 12.92 12.09 -9.72
N LYS A 41 11.96 12.45 -10.59
CA LYS A 41 10.53 12.50 -10.22
C LYS A 41 9.98 11.11 -9.90
N GLN A 42 10.34 10.09 -10.67
CA GLN A 42 9.90 8.71 -10.39
C GLN A 42 10.47 8.19 -9.07
N LEU A 43 11.74 8.48 -8.77
CA LEU A 43 12.36 8.10 -7.51
C LEU A 43 11.71 8.79 -6.30
N ASP A 44 11.39 10.07 -6.42
CA ASP A 44 10.66 10.82 -5.38
C ASP A 44 9.28 10.21 -5.12
N VAL A 45 8.52 9.93 -6.19
CA VAL A 45 7.20 9.29 -6.10
C VAL A 45 7.30 7.91 -5.43
N VAL A 46 8.24 7.06 -5.83
CA VAL A 46 8.43 5.73 -5.21
C VAL A 46 8.78 5.86 -3.73
N SER A 47 9.65 6.81 -3.38
CA SER A 47 10.04 7.07 -1.99
C SER A 47 8.86 7.54 -1.14
N ASN A 48 8.00 8.40 -1.69
CA ASN A 48 6.77 8.85 -1.02
C ASN A 48 5.75 7.71 -0.88
N ILE A 49 5.60 6.84 -1.87
CA ILE A 49 4.73 5.66 -1.79
C ILE A 49 5.18 4.73 -0.65
N ILE A 50 6.48 4.48 -0.52
CA ILE A 50 7.02 3.65 0.58
C ILE A 50 6.65 4.26 1.93
N LYS A 51 6.88 5.57 2.12
CA LYS A 51 6.52 6.28 3.35
C LYS A 51 5.02 6.20 3.66
N GLN A 52 4.18 6.38 2.65
CA GLN A 52 2.73 6.28 2.81
C GLN A 52 2.31 4.88 3.25
N PHE A 53 2.85 3.83 2.62
CA PHE A 53 2.57 2.45 3.05
C PHE A 53 3.04 2.16 4.48
N GLU A 54 4.21 2.66 4.88
CA GLU A 54 4.74 2.48 6.23
C GLU A 54 3.93 3.25 7.29
N ALA A 55 3.32 4.38 6.91
CA ALA A 55 2.45 5.16 7.78
C ALA A 55 1.02 4.59 7.92
N LEU A 56 0.60 3.67 7.06
CA LEU A 56 -0.72 3.04 7.17
C LEU A 56 -0.81 2.20 8.47
N PRO A 57 -1.99 2.12 9.10
CA PRO A 57 -2.21 1.30 10.29
C PRO A 57 -1.77 -0.16 10.13
N SER A 58 -1.35 -0.81 11.21
CA SER A 58 -1.00 -2.24 11.21
C SER A 58 -2.17 -3.14 11.61
N GLU A 59 -3.28 -2.56 12.03
CA GLU A 59 -4.53 -3.26 12.35
C GLU A 59 -5.55 -2.99 11.25
N GLU A 60 -6.26 -4.04 10.82
CA GLU A 60 -7.26 -3.96 9.75
C GLU A 60 -8.42 -3.03 10.11
N ASP A 61 -8.93 -3.12 11.34
CA ASP A 61 -10.04 -2.28 11.81
C ASP A 61 -9.67 -0.79 11.78
N LYS A 62 -8.46 -0.44 12.23
CA LYS A 62 -7.96 0.94 12.17
C LYS A 62 -7.77 1.44 10.74
N PHE A 63 -7.33 0.56 9.83
CA PHE A 63 -7.23 0.91 8.42
C PHE A 63 -8.61 1.12 7.80
N PHE A 64 -9.59 0.30 8.17
CA PHE A 64 -10.96 0.46 7.73
C PHE A 64 -11.54 1.81 8.20
N GLU A 65 -11.47 2.12 9.50
CA GLU A 65 -11.91 3.41 10.04
C GLU A 65 -11.23 4.59 9.36
N TYR A 66 -9.92 4.49 9.13
CA TYR A 66 -9.17 5.47 8.36
C TYR A 66 -9.78 5.67 6.97
N CYS A 67 -10.01 4.59 6.22
CA CYS A 67 -10.58 4.66 4.87
C CYS A 67 -12.00 5.24 4.87
N VAL A 68 -12.86 4.82 5.79
CA VAL A 68 -14.23 5.35 5.90
C VAL A 68 -14.20 6.86 6.13
N LYS A 69 -13.31 7.34 7.02
CA LYS A 69 -13.14 8.76 7.28
C LYS A 69 -12.60 9.53 6.06
N GLN A 70 -11.64 8.95 5.32
CA GLN A 70 -11.03 9.60 4.16
C GLN A 70 -11.99 9.69 2.97
N TYR A 71 -12.79 8.64 2.74
CA TYR A 71 -13.61 8.53 1.53
C TYR A 71 -15.09 8.86 1.75
N LYS A 72 -15.50 9.29 2.97
CA LYS A 72 -16.90 9.64 3.30
C LYS A 72 -17.54 10.64 2.33
N ASP A 73 -16.75 11.53 1.75
CA ASP A 73 -17.22 12.62 0.88
C ASP A 73 -17.19 12.21 -0.60
N VAL A 74 -16.76 10.98 -0.93
CA VAL A 74 -16.77 10.45 -2.29
C VAL A 74 -18.20 10.11 -2.68
N PRO A 75 -18.72 10.64 -3.79
CA PRO A 75 -20.07 10.30 -4.26
C PRO A 75 -20.25 8.79 -4.42
N ASN A 76 -21.39 8.27 -3.95
CA ASN A 76 -21.74 6.84 -3.95
C ASN A 76 -20.85 5.92 -3.08
N PHE A 77 -19.97 6.47 -2.24
CA PHE A 77 -19.30 5.68 -1.21
C PHE A 77 -20.29 5.40 -0.07
N THR A 78 -20.81 4.18 -0.03
CA THR A 78 -21.69 3.70 1.05
C THR A 78 -21.22 2.34 1.51
N LEU A 79 -21.09 2.14 2.83
CA LEU A 79 -20.62 0.89 3.44
C LEU A 79 -21.43 -0.33 2.99
N LYS A 80 -22.74 -0.14 2.77
CA LYS A 80 -23.67 -1.14 2.26
C LYS A 80 -23.19 -1.84 0.98
N ASN A 81 -22.48 -1.13 0.09
CA ASN A 81 -21.97 -1.69 -1.16
C ASN A 81 -20.88 -2.77 -0.93
N TYR A 82 -20.29 -2.78 0.26
CA TYR A 82 -19.24 -3.72 0.67
C TYR A 82 -19.75 -4.77 1.66
N GLY A 83 -21.07 -4.81 1.92
CA GLY A 83 -21.67 -5.71 2.92
C GLY A 83 -21.39 -5.30 4.37
N LEU A 84 -21.08 -4.01 4.58
CA LEU A 84 -20.74 -3.40 5.87
C LEU A 84 -21.79 -2.38 6.33
#